data_AF-A0A917EPN6-F1
#
_entry.id   AF-A0A917EPN6-F1
#
_cell.length_a   1.000
_cell.length_b   1.000
_cell.length_c   1.000
_cell.angle_alpha   90.00
_cell.angle_beta   90.00
_cell.angle_gamma   90.00
#
_symmetry.space_group_name_H-M   'P 1'
#
loop_
_entity.id
_entity.type
_entity.pdbx_description
1 polymer ?
#
loop_
_entity_poly.entity_id
_entity_poly.type
_entity_poly.pdbx_seq_one_letter_code
_entity_poly.pdbx_strand_id
1 'polypeptide(L)'
;MSNKSTLKALREVQIALEADEAKEALKTHTANKLDAILKELEHVPEGLAQFFVAAEITASAKAAEIIATHVMRPDEVTKLVATRKAEIAKDKAKRKAEREAAITQKKGLAN
;
A
#
# COMPACT_ATOMS: atom_id res chain seq x y z
N MET A 1 -0.68 -48.84 -1.00
CA MET A 1 0.02 -47.57 -1.33
C MET A 1 -0.52 -46.47 -0.42
N SER A 2 0.33 -45.52 -0.04
CA SER A 2 0.32 -44.77 1.24
C SER A 2 -0.92 -43.90 1.51
N ASN A 3 -1.75 -44.30 2.48
CA ASN A 3 -2.82 -43.48 3.08
C ASN A 3 -2.28 -42.18 3.73
N LYS A 4 -0.99 -42.15 4.11
CA LYS A 4 -0.37 -40.99 4.76
C LYS A 4 -0.12 -39.82 3.81
N SER A 5 0.18 -40.07 2.52
CA SER A 5 0.38 -38.97 1.55
C SER A 5 -0.94 -38.29 1.20
N THR A 6 -2.03 -39.06 1.11
CA THR A 6 -3.37 -38.54 0.85
C THR A 6 -3.90 -37.69 2.02
N LEU A 7 -3.69 -38.14 3.26
CA LEU A 7 -4.04 -37.36 4.45
C LEU A 7 -3.24 -36.06 4.58
N LYS A 8 -1.95 -36.08 4.20
CA LYS A 8 -1.12 -34.87 4.18
C LYS A 8 -1.66 -33.85 3.17
N ALA A 9 -1.99 -34.29 1.95
CA ALA A 9 -2.54 -33.43 0.90
C ALA A 9 -3.89 -32.83 1.31
N LEU A 10 -4.78 -33.60 1.94
CA LEU A 10 -6.06 -33.09 2.44
C LEU A 10 -5.88 -32.02 3.52
N ARG A 11 -4.88 -32.18 4.40
CA ARG A 11 -4.57 -31.20 5.45
C ARG A 11 -3.98 -29.91 4.86
N GLU A 12 -3.15 -30.01 3.82
CA GLU A 12 -2.63 -28.84 3.11
C GLU A 12 -3.74 -28.07 2.39
N VAL A 13 -4.70 -28.77 1.77
CA VAL A 13 -5.90 -28.16 1.17
C VAL A 13 -6.77 -27.48 2.23
N GLN A 14 -6.97 -28.12 3.38
CA GLN A 14 -7.74 -27.53 4.48
C GLN A 14 -7.08 -26.25 5.01
N ILE A 15 -5.76 -26.25 5.22
CA ILE A 15 -5.01 -25.06 5.65
C ILE A 15 -5.12 -23.94 4.60
N ALA A 16 -5.08 -24.28 3.31
CA ALA A 16 -5.25 -23.30 2.24
C ALA A 16 -6.66 -22.70 2.22
N LEU A 17 -7.70 -23.53 2.41
CA LEU A 17 -9.10 -23.09 2.49
C LEU A 17 -9.33 -22.18 3.70
N GLU A 18 -8.86 -22.57 4.89
CA GLU A 18 -8.95 -21.76 6.11
C GLU A 18 -8.22 -20.41 5.95
N ALA A 19 -7.07 -20.40 5.26
CA ALA A 19 -6.34 -19.18 4.97
C ALA A 19 -7.10 -18.27 3.98
N ASP A 20 -7.78 -18.84 2.98
CA ASP A 20 -8.58 -18.07 2.04
C ASP A 20 -9.86 -17.54 2.68
N GLU A 21 -10.53 -18.32 3.53
CA GLU A 21 -11.67 -17.84 4.34
C GLU A 21 -11.25 -16.71 5.29
N ALA A 22 -10.09 -16.83 5.94
CA ALA A 22 -9.54 -15.76 6.78
C ALA A 22 -9.23 -14.48 5.97
N LYS A 23 -8.72 -14.62 4.74
CA LYS A 23 -8.52 -13.48 3.84
C LYS A 23 -9.85 -12.83 3.45
N GLU A 24 -10.87 -13.60 3.11
CA GLU A 24 -12.19 -13.07 2.75
C GLU A 24 -12.88 -12.39 3.94
N ALA A 25 -12.79 -12.98 5.13
CA ALA A 25 -13.27 -12.35 6.36
C ALA A 25 -12.53 -11.05 6.66
N LEU A 26 -11.21 -11.02 6.49
CA LEU A 26 -10.40 -9.81 6.68
C LEU A 26 -10.77 -8.73 5.64
N LYS A 27 -10.94 -9.09 4.37
CA LYS A 27 -11.38 -8.17 3.32
C LYS A 27 -12.73 -7.54 3.67
N THR A 28 -13.70 -8.36 4.07
CA THR A 28 -15.05 -7.92 4.42
C THR A 28 -15.02 -6.98 5.64
N HIS A 29 -14.30 -7.36 6.69
CA HIS A 29 -14.16 -6.54 7.89
C HIS A 29 -13.45 -5.22 7.61
N THR A 30 -12.40 -5.25 6.78
CA THR A 30 -11.66 -4.05 6.39
C THR A 30 -12.52 -3.13 5.53
N ALA A 31 -13.29 -3.68 4.59
CA ALA A 31 -14.22 -2.92 3.75
C ALA A 31 -15.30 -2.23 4.59
N ASN A 32 -15.95 -2.96 5.50
CA ASN A 32 -16.98 -2.40 6.39
C ASN A 32 -16.44 -1.26 7.26
N LYS A 33 -15.22 -1.41 7.79
CA LYS A 33 -14.58 -0.35 8.57
C LYS A 33 -14.15 0.84 7.73
N LEU A 34 -13.68 0.58 6.52
CA LEU A 34 -13.29 1.63 5.58
C LEU A 34 -14.48 2.51 5.20
N ASP A 35 -15.65 1.90 4.96
CA ASP A 35 -16.88 2.65 4.66
C ASP A 35 -17.30 3.55 5.83
N ALA A 36 -17.16 3.06 7.07
CA ALA A 36 -17.44 3.87 8.26
C ALA A 36 -16.47 5.06 8.36
N ILE A 37 -15.16 4.82 8.16
CA ILE A 37 -14.13 5.87 8.18
C ILE A 37 -14.39 6.90 7.07
N LEU A 38 -14.72 6.46 5.85
CA LEU A 38 -14.99 7.35 4.73
C LEU A 38 -16.20 8.26 4.99
N LYS A 39 -17.26 7.73 5.63
CA LYS A 39 -18.42 8.52 6.04
C LYS A 39 -18.07 9.57 7.10
N GLU A 40 -17.22 9.22 8.07
CA GLU A 40 -16.76 10.19 9.06
C GLU A 40 -15.88 11.28 8.43
N LEU A 41 -14.99 10.89 7.51
CA LEU A 41 -14.09 11.81 6.81
C LEU A 41 -14.81 12.69 5.79
N GLU A 42 -15.99 12.31 5.30
CA GLU A 42 -16.82 13.15 4.43
C GLU A 42 -17.13 14.52 5.05
N HIS A 43 -17.24 14.58 6.39
CA HIS A 43 -17.45 15.82 7.13
C HIS A 43 -16.16 16.59 7.47
N VAL A 44 -14.99 16.03 7.11
CA VAL A 44 -13.66 16.62 7.34
C VAL A 44 -12.89 16.64 6.01
N PRO A 45 -13.15 17.65 5.15
CA PRO A 45 -12.65 17.67 3.76
C PRO A 45 -11.14 17.49 3.64
N GLU A 46 -10.37 18.14 4.52
CA GLU A 46 -8.91 18.03 4.53
C GLU A 46 -8.46 16.61 4.91
N GLY A 47 -9.12 15.98 5.87
CA GLY A 47 -8.83 14.60 6.29
C GLY A 47 -9.13 13.60 5.18
N LEU A 48 -10.23 13.79 4.46
CA LEU A 48 -10.59 12.97 3.30
C LEU A 48 -9.57 13.13 2.17
N ALA A 49 -9.16 14.36 1.87
CA ALA A 49 -8.14 14.64 0.86
C ALA A 49 -6.81 13.97 1.23
N GLN A 50 -6.35 14.12 2.47
CA GLN A 50 -5.12 13.48 2.96
C GLN A 50 -5.20 11.94 2.89
N PHE A 51 -6.35 11.36 3.22
CA PHE A 51 -6.59 9.92 3.10
C PHE A 51 -6.41 9.46 1.65
N PHE A 52 -7.06 10.12 0.68
CA PHE A 52 -6.94 9.76 -0.72
C PHE A 52 -5.52 9.96 -1.27
N VAL A 53 -4.82 11.02 -0.85
CA VAL A 53 -3.41 11.23 -1.21
C VAL A 53 -2.54 10.07 -0.71
N ALA A 54 -2.69 9.68 0.56
CA ALA A 54 -1.92 8.58 1.14
C ALA A 54 -2.24 7.25 0.45
N ALA A 55 -3.51 6.97 0.20
CA ALA A 55 -3.96 5.76 -0.48
C ALA A 55 -3.41 5.67 -1.91
N GLU A 56 -3.52 6.74 -2.70
CA GLU A 56 -3.07 6.75 -4.11
C GLU A 56 -1.54 6.60 -4.25
N ILE A 57 -0.76 7.12 -3.29
CA ILE A 57 0.71 7.07 -3.33
C ILE A 57 1.25 5.71 -2.91
N THR A 58 0.58 5.04 -1.98
CA THR A 58 1.02 3.75 -1.42
C THR A 58 0.45 2.55 -2.18
N ALA A 59 -0.63 2.75 -2.92
CA ALA A 59 -1.26 1.73 -3.74
C ALA A 59 -0.37 1.27 -4.91
N SER A 60 -0.65 0.06 -5.40
CA SER A 60 -0.13 -0.40 -6.69
C SER A 60 -0.67 0.47 -7.83
N ALA A 61 0.00 0.50 -8.99
CA ALA A 61 -0.40 1.33 -10.12
C ALA A 61 -1.88 1.14 -10.51
N LYS A 62 -2.32 -0.12 -10.62
CA LYS A 62 -3.71 -0.46 -10.95
C LYS A 62 -4.70 -0.03 -9.86
N ALA A 63 -4.34 -0.15 -8.59
CA ALA A 63 -5.19 0.31 -7.49
C ALA A 63 -5.25 1.83 -7.39
N ALA A 64 -4.14 2.53 -7.68
CA ALA A 64 -4.08 3.98 -7.71
C ALA A 64 -5.02 4.56 -8.79
N GLU A 65 -5.11 3.93 -9.97
CA GLU A 65 -6.07 4.31 -11.01
C GLU A 65 -7.52 4.23 -10.52
N ILE A 66 -7.87 3.14 -9.82
CA ILE A 66 -9.21 2.97 -9.24
C ILE A 66 -9.48 4.05 -8.20
N ILE A 67 -8.54 4.28 -7.28
CA ILE A 67 -8.64 5.31 -6.23
C ILE A 67 -8.81 6.70 -6.84
N ALA A 68 -8.06 7.02 -7.91
CA ALA A 68 -8.11 8.31 -8.59
C ALA A 68 -9.49 8.63 -9.20
N THR A 69 -10.29 7.60 -9.48
CA THR A 69 -11.66 7.73 -10.03
C THR A 69 -12.77 7.57 -8.99
N HIS A 70 -12.43 7.46 -7.71
CA HIS A 70 -13.41 7.22 -6.66
C HIS A 70 -14.34 8.42 -6.45
N VAL A 71 -15.65 8.18 -6.26
CA VAL A 71 -16.67 9.24 -6.24
C VAL A 71 -16.52 10.23 -5.09
N MET A 72 -15.99 9.78 -3.95
CA MET A 72 -15.74 10.61 -2.78
C MET A 72 -14.39 11.34 -2.82
N ARG A 73 -13.58 11.14 -3.88
CA ARG A 73 -12.25 11.76 -3.97
C ARG A 73 -12.38 13.24 -4.31
N PRO A 74 -11.87 14.16 -3.47
CA PRO A 74 -11.87 15.58 -3.81
C PRO A 74 -10.96 15.91 -5.00
N ASP A 75 -11.34 16.89 -5.82
CA ASP A 75 -10.58 17.29 -7.02
C ASP A 75 -9.14 17.77 -6.69
N GLU A 76 -8.97 18.39 -5.52
CA GLU A 76 -7.69 18.89 -5.02
C GLU A 76 -6.64 17.79 -4.81
N VAL A 77 -7.09 16.54 -4.57
CA VAL A 77 -6.20 15.38 -4.36
C VAL A 77 -5.26 15.19 -5.54
N THR A 78 -5.70 15.46 -6.77
CA THR A 78 -4.85 15.32 -7.97
C THR A 78 -3.60 16.19 -7.88
N LYS A 79 -3.75 17.44 -7.43
CA LYS A 79 -2.64 18.37 -7.25
C LYS A 79 -1.74 17.96 -6.08
N LEU A 80 -2.36 17.53 -4.97
CA LEU A 80 -1.64 17.08 -3.78
C LEU A 80 -0.81 15.82 -4.06
N VAL A 81 -1.36 14.85 -4.79
CA VAL A 81 -0.64 13.63 -5.20
C VAL A 81 0.52 13.95 -6.12
N ALA A 82 0.33 14.84 -7.10
CA ALA A 82 1.42 15.26 -7.99
C ALA A 82 2.58 15.92 -7.20
N THR A 83 2.23 16.82 -6.27
CA THR A 83 3.19 17.50 -5.39
C THR A 83 3.95 16.49 -4.54
N ARG A 84 3.23 15.57 -3.88
CA ARG A 84 3.82 14.58 -2.99
C ARG A 84 4.67 13.55 -3.72
N LYS A 85 4.28 13.13 -4.93
CA LYS A 85 5.12 12.26 -5.79
C LYS A 85 6.43 12.95 -6.16
N ALA A 86 6.40 14.25 -6.46
CA ALA A 86 7.61 15.03 -6.75
C ALA A 86 8.53 15.16 -5.52
N GLU A 87 7.97 15.37 -4.33
CA GLU A 87 8.73 15.39 -3.07
C GLU A 87 9.41 14.04 -2.80
N ILE A 88 8.67 12.94 -2.92
CA ILE A 88 9.22 11.59 -2.74
C ILE A 88 10.37 11.31 -3.72
N ALA A 89 10.23 11.76 -4.98
CA ALA A 89 11.29 11.63 -5.98
C ALA A 89 12.55 12.43 -5.60
N LYS A 90 12.39 13.66 -5.12
CA LYS A 90 13.50 14.51 -4.63
C LYS A 90 14.21 13.87 -3.45
N ASP A 91 13.45 13.38 -2.46
CA ASP A 91 14.00 12.72 -1.28
C ASP A 91 14.77 11.45 -1.63
N LYS A 92 14.25 10.67 -2.59
CA LYS A 92 14.92 9.46 -3.07
C LYS A 92 16.23 9.79 -3.80
N ALA A 93 16.24 10.84 -4.62
CA ALA A 93 17.45 11.30 -5.30
C ALA A 93 18.51 11.79 -4.30
N LYS A 94 18.09 12.58 -3.29
CA LYS A 94 18.97 13.06 -2.22
C LYS A 94 19.60 11.91 -1.44
N ARG A 95 18.79 10.95 -0.99
CA ARG A 95 19.29 9.75 -0.28
C ARG A 95 20.24 8.91 -1.12
N LYS A 96 20.03 8.84 -2.43
CA LYS A 96 20.94 8.14 -3.34
C LYS A 96 22.29 8.86 -3.44
N ALA A 97 22.27 10.19 -3.62
CA ALA A 97 23.48 11.00 -3.67
C ALA A 97 24.29 10.94 -2.37
N GLU A 98 23.63 10.98 -1.21
CA GLU A 98 24.28 10.84 0.10
C GLU A 98 24.93 9.45 0.26
N ARG A 99 24.26 8.38 -0.18
CA ARG A 99 24.82 7.02 -0.17
C ARG A 99 26.04 6.90 -1.07
N GLU A 100 26.00 7.45 -2.28
CA GLU A 100 27.11 7.42 -3.23
C GLU A 100 28.31 8.23 -2.70
N ALA A 101 28.08 9.41 -2.13
CA ALA A 101 29.11 10.22 -1.49
C ALA A 101 29.78 9.48 -0.31
N ALA A 102 28.99 8.82 0.54
CA ALA A 102 29.50 8.04 1.67
C ALA A 102 30.34 6.83 1.21
N ILE A 103 29.96 6.17 0.10
CA ILE A 103 30.73 5.06 -0.48
C ILE A 103 32.07 5.57 -1.04
N THR A 104 32.06 6.70 -1.75
CA THR A 104 33.29 7.29 -2.31
C THR A 104 34.26 7.76 -1.22
N GLN A 105 33.77 8.39 -0.15
CA GLN A 105 34.61 8.76 1.00
C GLN A 105 35.22 7.54 1.69
N LYS A 106 34.43 6.47 1.92
CA LYS A 106 34.95 5.24 2.53
C LYS A 106 35.99 4.53 1.66
N LYS A 107 35.85 4.55 0.34
CA LYS A 107 36.85 3.99 -0.58
C LYS A 107 38.12 4.84 -0.65
N GLY A 108 38.01 6.16 -0.55
CA GLY A 108 39.17 7.06 -0.53
C GLY A 108 39.99 7.01 0.77
N LEU A 109 39.39 6.57 1.88
CA LEU A 109 40.06 6.37 3.18
C LEU A 109 40.69 4.97 3.34
N ALA A 110 40.45 4.05 2.39
CA ALA A 110 40.95 2.69 2.41
C ALA A 110 42.16 2.45 1.47
N ASN A 111 42.64 3.51 0.81
CA ASN A 111 43.89 3.57 0.03
C ASN A 111 44.88 4.49 0.75
#